data_AF-A0A4V5PBJ8-F1
#
_entry.id   AF-A0A4V5PBJ8-F1
#
_cell.length_a   1.000
_cell.length_b   1.000
_cell.length_c   1.000
_cell.angle_alpha   90.00
_cell.angle_beta   90.00
_cell.angle_gamma   90.00
#
_symmetry.space_group_name_H-M   'P 1'
#
loop_
_entity.id
_entity.type
_entity.pdbx_description
1 polymer ?
#
loop_
_entity_poly.entity_id
_entity_poly.type
_entity_poly.pdbx_seq_one_letter_code
_entity_poly.pdbx_strand_id
1 'polypeptide(L)'
;MKNLLGIIAVVVLSIIAGAYLHKCQTPQQAYPPGTVGDVVIDTVTYIDTVPYSLPSPRQELSLGTQIRLLPVFISKDSTSGFIPDSCKMAEENIPPEIDSMAVEIPITQREYEGDDYHAWVSGYAPRLDSISVFPRIRTVTIRQPPGKPKRWHIGPSIGLGCTHKGIATYIGVSVTYSIISF
;
A
#
# COMPACT_ATOMS: atom_id res chain seq x y z
N MET A 1 -34.48 -44.93 -50.60
CA MET A 1 -33.78 -43.64 -50.82
C MET A 1 -34.54 -42.43 -50.26
N LYS A 2 -35.86 -42.31 -50.45
CA LYS A 2 -36.67 -41.17 -49.92
C LYS A 2 -36.58 -41.00 -48.39
N ASN A 3 -36.57 -42.10 -47.64
CA ASN A 3 -36.48 -42.05 -46.17
C ASN A 3 -35.09 -41.59 -45.67
N LEU A 4 -34.02 -41.92 -46.41
CA LEU A 4 -32.65 -41.48 -46.09
C LEU A 4 -32.51 -39.96 -46.25
N LEU A 5 -33.10 -39.41 -47.30
CA LEU A 5 -33.06 -37.98 -47.62
C LEU A 5 -33.84 -37.15 -46.57
N GLY A 6 -34.97 -37.68 -46.08
CA GLY A 6 -35.71 -37.09 -44.95
C GLY A 6 -34.92 -37.10 -43.64
N ILE A 7 -34.20 -38.18 -43.35
CA ILE A 7 -33.35 -38.27 -42.15
C ILE A 7 -32.20 -37.26 -42.21
N ILE A 8 -31.54 -37.13 -43.37
CA ILE A 8 -30.46 -36.16 -43.57
C ILE A 8 -30.97 -34.73 -43.37
N ALA A 9 -32.15 -34.39 -43.90
CA ALA A 9 -32.75 -33.06 -43.74
C ALA A 9 -33.01 -32.71 -42.26
N VAL A 10 -33.50 -33.66 -41.45
CA VAL A 10 -33.75 -33.46 -40.02
C VAL A 10 -32.44 -33.26 -39.25
N VAL A 11 -31.40 -34.02 -39.59
CA VAL A 11 -30.07 -33.87 -38.96
C VAL A 11 -29.49 -32.49 -39.26
N VAL A 12 -29.55 -32.03 -40.52
CA VAL A 12 -29.05 -30.70 -40.89
C VAL A 12 -29.81 -29.58 -40.18
N LEU A 13 -31.15 -29.67 -40.09
CA LEU A 13 -31.97 -28.71 -39.34
C LEU A 13 -31.61 -28.69 -37.83
N SER A 14 -31.33 -29.85 -37.24
CA SER A 14 -30.92 -29.94 -35.84
C SER A 14 -29.54 -29.32 -35.58
N ILE A 15 -28.61 -29.45 -36.52
CA ILE A 15 -27.27 -28.83 -36.44
C ILE A 15 -27.37 -27.31 -36.58
N ILE A 16 -28.22 -26.82 -37.49
CA ILE A 16 -28.46 -25.38 -37.66
C ILE A 16 -29.13 -24.80 -36.39
N ALA A 17 -30.15 -25.47 -35.86
CA ALA A 17 -30.79 -25.07 -34.62
C ALA A 17 -29.82 -25.11 -33.42
N GLY A 18 -28.98 -26.15 -33.34
CA GLY A 18 -27.93 -26.28 -32.33
C GLY A 18 -26.88 -25.17 -32.42
N ALA A 19 -26.44 -24.82 -33.63
CA ALA A 19 -25.52 -23.71 -33.87
C ALA A 19 -26.14 -22.35 -33.52
N TYR A 20 -27.44 -22.17 -33.78
CA TYR A 20 -28.17 -20.96 -33.41
C TYR A 20 -28.31 -20.83 -31.90
N LEU A 21 -28.66 -21.93 -31.21
CA LEU A 21 -28.75 -21.97 -29.75
C LEU A 21 -27.37 -21.81 -29.10
N HIS A 22 -26.29 -22.30 -29.72
CA HIS A 22 -24.92 -22.08 -29.25
C HIS A 22 -24.58 -20.58 -29.24
N LYS A 23 -24.98 -19.81 -30.27
CA LYS A 23 -24.83 -18.35 -30.28
C LYS A 23 -25.63 -17.65 -29.18
N CYS A 24 -26.77 -18.22 -28.77
CA CYS A 24 -27.56 -17.72 -27.63
C CYS A 24 -26.96 -18.11 -26.28
N GLN A 25 -26.12 -19.15 -26.22
CA GLN A 25 -25.47 -19.65 -25.00
C GLN A 25 -24.07 -19.12 -24.76
N THR A 26 -23.38 -18.67 -25.81
CA THR A 26 -22.18 -17.85 -25.64
C THR A 26 -22.64 -16.58 -24.93
N PRO A 27 -22.13 -16.27 -23.72
CA PRO A 27 -22.39 -14.98 -23.13
C PRO A 27 -21.94 -13.95 -24.18
N GLN A 28 -22.88 -13.13 -24.65
CA GLN A 28 -22.49 -11.91 -25.35
C GLN A 28 -21.56 -11.21 -24.37
N GLN A 29 -20.29 -11.10 -24.76
CA GLN A 29 -19.38 -10.16 -24.16
C GLN A 29 -20.00 -8.80 -24.44
N ALA A 30 -20.87 -8.36 -23.53
CA ALA A 30 -21.54 -7.06 -23.55
C ALA A 30 -20.53 -5.99 -23.13
N TYR A 31 -19.39 -6.00 -23.82
CA TYR A 31 -18.33 -5.07 -23.57
C TYR A 31 -17.79 -4.59 -24.91
N PRO A 32 -17.81 -3.26 -25.16
CA PRO A 32 -17.39 -2.70 -26.44
C PRO A 32 -15.97 -3.15 -26.79
N PRO A 33 -15.65 -3.39 -28.07
CA PRO A 33 -14.29 -3.68 -28.49
C PRO A 33 -13.42 -2.45 -28.19
N GLY A 34 -12.56 -2.57 -27.18
CA GLY A 34 -11.79 -1.44 -26.63
C GLY A 34 -11.89 -1.33 -25.11
N THR A 35 -12.78 -2.10 -24.50
CA THR A 35 -12.99 -2.07 -23.06
C THR A 35 -12.43 -3.40 -22.54
N VAL A 36 -11.36 -3.33 -21.74
CA VAL A 36 -10.71 -4.46 -21.05
C VAL A 36 -11.54 -4.73 -19.81
N GLY A 37 -12.17 -5.91 -19.69
CA GLY A 37 -13.21 -6.21 -18.69
C GLY A 37 -12.93 -5.50 -17.37
N ASP A 38 -13.72 -4.47 -17.05
CA ASP A 38 -13.39 -3.47 -16.02
C ASP A 38 -12.99 -4.18 -14.74
N VAL A 39 -11.68 -4.23 -14.52
CA VAL A 39 -11.10 -4.62 -13.26
C VAL A 39 -11.55 -3.53 -12.31
N VAL A 40 -12.46 -3.86 -11.39
CA VAL A 40 -12.82 -2.94 -10.32
C VAL A 40 -11.62 -2.92 -9.38
N ILE A 41 -10.86 -1.83 -9.45
CA ILE A 41 -9.70 -1.57 -8.59
C ILE A 41 -10.20 -0.79 -7.38
N ASP A 42 -10.43 -1.49 -6.28
CA ASP A 42 -10.67 -0.85 -4.98
C ASP A 42 -9.31 -0.51 -4.36
N THR A 43 -9.02 0.77 -4.16
CA THR A 43 -7.82 1.21 -3.44
C THR A 43 -8.21 1.79 -2.08
N VAL A 44 -7.74 1.17 -1.01
CA VAL A 44 -7.91 1.69 0.36
C VAL A 44 -6.55 2.23 0.83
N THR A 45 -6.55 3.51 1.23
CA THR A 45 -5.38 4.16 1.84
C THR A 45 -5.56 4.21 3.35
N TYR A 46 -4.61 3.65 4.08
CA TYR A 46 -4.53 3.76 5.53
C TYR A 46 -3.24 4.50 5.91
N ILE A 47 -3.33 5.40 6.89
CA ILE A 47 -2.18 6.10 7.48
C ILE A 47 -2.16 5.67 8.95
N ASP A 48 -1.12 4.94 9.34
CA ASP A 48 -0.85 4.65 10.74
C ASP A 48 0.22 5.59 11.27
N THR A 49 0.25 5.81 12.58
CA THR A 49 1.29 6.60 13.23
C THR A 49 2.15 5.69 14.10
N VAL A 50 3.44 5.59 13.81
CA VAL A 50 4.38 4.77 14.60
C VAL A 50 5.25 5.70 15.45
N PRO A 51 5.00 5.80 16.78
CA PRO A 51 5.79 6.65 17.66
C PRO A 51 7.02 5.90 18.21
N TYR A 52 8.17 6.56 18.21
CA TYR A 52 9.39 6.10 18.88
C TYR A 52 9.84 7.16 19.89
N SER A 53 9.91 6.77 21.16
CA SER A 53 10.35 7.62 22.26
C SER A 53 11.76 7.26 22.69
N LEU A 54 12.63 8.28 22.78
CA LEU A 54 14.03 8.16 23.20
C LEU A 54 14.79 7.04 22.48
N PRO A 55 14.81 7.01 21.13
CA PRO A 55 15.54 5.99 20.39
C PRO A 55 17.04 6.04 20.72
N SER A 56 17.66 4.87 20.81
CA SER A 56 19.11 4.73 21.02
C SER A 56 19.85 4.88 19.69
N PRO A 57 20.97 5.63 19.63
CA PRO A 57 21.78 5.74 18.42
C PRO A 57 22.45 4.39 18.11
N ARG A 58 22.45 3.99 16.84
CA ARG A 58 23.14 2.79 16.34
C ARG A 58 24.64 3.05 16.22
N GLN A 59 25.01 4.23 15.75
CA GLN A 59 26.38 4.64 15.54
C GLN A 59 26.56 6.12 15.91
N GLU A 60 27.77 6.45 16.39
CA GLU A 60 28.22 7.81 16.62
C GLU A 60 29.52 8.05 15.86
N LEU A 61 29.56 9.13 15.07
CA LEU A 61 30.69 9.55 14.25
C LEU A 61 31.11 10.96 14.65
N SER A 62 32.41 11.19 14.84
CA SER A 62 32.95 12.54 15.03
C SER A 62 33.23 13.17 13.67
N LEU A 63 32.59 14.32 13.38
CA LEU A 63 32.76 15.07 12.13
C LEU A 63 33.87 16.13 12.23
N GLY A 64 34.54 16.23 13.37
CA GLY A 64 35.57 17.23 13.65
C GLY A 64 35.04 18.39 14.48
N THR A 65 35.75 19.52 14.46
CA THR A 65 35.45 20.67 15.31
C THR A 65 35.09 21.91 14.51
N GLN A 66 34.24 22.75 15.08
CA GLN A 66 33.85 24.02 14.50
C GLN A 66 34.09 25.15 15.50
N ILE A 67 34.80 26.20 15.06
CA ILE A 67 35.02 27.39 15.88
C ILE A 67 33.77 28.28 15.85
N ARG A 68 33.30 28.69 17.03
CA ARG A 68 32.15 29.60 17.21
C ARG A 68 32.46 30.64 18.27
N LEU A 69 32.01 31.87 18.03
CA LEU A 69 32.03 32.94 19.03
C LEU A 69 30.81 32.73 19.95
N LEU A 70 31.06 32.39 21.21
CA LEU A 70 30.03 32.21 22.23
C LEU A 70 30.10 33.34 23.26
N PRO A 71 28.95 33.80 23.78
CA PRO A 71 28.94 34.82 24.83
C PRO A 71 29.59 34.28 26.10
N VAL A 72 30.38 35.12 26.75
CA VAL A 72 31.04 34.78 28.02
C VAL A 72 30.19 35.33 29.15
N PHE A 73 29.65 34.45 30.00
CA PHE A 73 28.97 34.87 31.22
C PHE A 73 29.99 35.10 32.33
N ILE A 74 30.17 36.37 32.73
CA ILE A 74 30.99 36.74 33.89
C ILE A 74 30.06 36.84 35.10
N SER A 75 30.18 35.91 36.05
CA SER A 75 29.47 36.02 37.32
C SER A 75 29.98 37.24 38.09
N LYS A 76 29.07 38.16 38.42
CA LYS A 76 29.37 39.36 39.23
C LYS A 76 29.72 39.05 40.69
N ASP A 77 29.54 37.80 41.13
CA ASP A 77 29.70 37.43 42.53
C ASP A 77 31.16 37.18 42.95
N SER A 78 32.09 37.09 41.99
CA SER A 78 33.51 36.86 42.28
C SER A 78 34.27 38.12 42.74
N THR A 79 33.61 39.29 42.82
CA THR A 79 34.23 40.56 43.23
C THR A 79 33.50 41.21 44.41
N SER A 80 33.07 40.43 45.42
CA SER A 80 32.63 41.01 46.70
C SER A 80 33.24 40.36 47.95
N GLY A 81 34.25 39.49 47.78
CA GLY A 81 35.01 38.92 48.89
C GLY A 81 36.39 39.56 49.05
N PHE A 82 36.49 40.54 49.96
CA PHE A 82 37.74 41.10 50.51
C PHE A 82 38.72 41.77 49.53
N ILE A 83 38.44 43.03 49.18
CA ILE A 83 39.51 43.99 48.91
C ILE A 83 39.77 44.75 50.23
N PRO A 84 40.90 44.58 50.93
CA PRO A 84 41.27 45.50 51.99
C PRO A 84 41.44 46.90 51.39
N ASP A 85 40.91 47.91 52.08
CA ASP A 85 40.79 49.32 51.64
C ASP A 85 42.11 50.02 51.20
N SER A 86 43.24 49.31 51.15
CA SER A 86 44.56 49.84 50.83
C SER A 86 44.92 49.92 49.34
N CYS A 87 44.08 49.44 48.41
CA CYS A 87 44.43 49.37 46.98
C CYS A 87 43.47 50.12 46.04
N LYS A 88 42.93 51.28 46.45
CA LYS A 88 42.14 52.17 45.57
C LYS A 88 42.98 53.17 44.76
N MET A 89 44.10 52.71 44.19
CA MET A 89 44.95 53.55 43.33
C MET A 89 45.38 52.74 42.10
N ALA A 90 44.46 52.53 41.17
CA ALA A 90 44.72 52.20 39.76
C ALA A 90 43.36 52.03 39.04
N GLU A 91 42.63 53.13 38.88
CA GLU A 91 41.47 53.18 37.98
C GLU A 91 41.96 53.63 36.60
N GLU A 92 42.71 52.76 35.92
CA GLU A 92 43.05 52.96 34.52
C GLU A 92 43.39 51.61 33.88
N ASN A 93 42.66 51.26 32.82
CA ASN A 93 42.66 50.00 32.06
C ASN A 93 41.71 48.91 32.59
N ILE A 94 40.41 49.20 32.57
CA ILE A 94 39.39 48.16 32.44
C ILE A 94 39.61 47.51 31.06
N PRO A 95 39.95 46.20 30.98
CA PRO A 95 40.09 45.52 29.70
C PRO A 95 38.78 45.65 28.90
N PRO A 96 38.82 45.70 27.56
CA PRO A 96 37.60 45.76 26.76
C PRO A 96 36.67 44.63 27.19
N GLU A 97 35.41 44.96 27.46
CA GLU A 97 34.36 44.01 27.83
C GLU A 97 34.33 42.91 26.76
N ILE A 98 34.86 41.73 27.09
CA ILE A 98 34.95 40.61 26.13
C ILE A 98 33.56 39.97 26.10
N ASP A 99 32.71 40.48 25.22
CA ASP A 99 31.32 40.00 25.07
C ASP A 99 31.24 38.62 24.41
N SER A 100 32.32 38.14 23.78
CA SER A 100 32.33 36.86 23.06
C SER A 100 33.72 36.25 22.95
N MET A 101 33.81 34.92 23.04
CA MET A 101 35.06 34.16 22.94
C MET A 101 34.94 33.05 21.87
N ALA A 102 36.01 32.85 21.10
CA ALA A 102 36.09 31.76 20.13
C ALA A 102 36.28 30.42 20.85
N VAL A 103 35.31 29.52 20.70
CA VAL A 103 35.28 28.18 21.29
C VAL A 103 35.28 27.14 20.17
N GLU A 104 36.14 26.12 20.32
CA GLU A 104 36.13 24.92 19.47
C GLU A 104 35.00 23.98 19.94
N ILE A 105 33.94 23.83 19.13
CA ILE A 105 32.81 22.96 19.44
C ILE A 105 32.92 21.67 18.63
N PRO A 106 33.01 20.49 19.27
CA PRO A 106 33.05 19.21 18.57
C PRO A 106 31.69 18.90 17.96
N ILE A 107 31.67 18.64 16.66
CA ILE A 107 30.48 18.23 15.93
C ILE A 107 30.52 16.71 15.81
N THR A 108 29.46 16.08 16.31
CA THR A 108 29.25 14.65 16.24
C THR A 108 27.98 14.38 15.44
N GLN A 109 27.88 13.19 14.88
CA GLN A 109 26.76 12.73 14.09
C GLN A 109 26.31 11.39 14.65
N ARG A 110 25.02 11.28 14.96
CA ARG A 110 24.41 10.05 15.46
C ARG A 110 23.44 9.51 14.44
N GLU A 111 23.60 8.25 14.11
CA GLU A 111 22.70 7.50 13.24
C GLU A 111 21.67 6.78 14.10
N TYR A 112 20.40 6.97 13.75
CA TYR A 112 19.26 6.32 14.38
C TYR A 112 18.54 5.49 13.33
N GLU A 113 18.30 4.23 13.67
CA GLU A 113 17.66 3.27 12.78
C GLU A 113 16.65 2.47 13.58
N GLY A 114 15.42 2.41 13.07
CA GLY A 114 14.38 1.52 13.53
C GLY A 114 13.74 0.82 12.34
N ASP A 115 12.63 0.12 12.58
CA ASP A 115 12.00 -0.70 11.53
C ASP A 115 11.51 0.13 10.34
N ASP A 116 10.89 1.28 10.61
CA ASP A 116 10.25 2.13 9.60
C ASP A 116 10.97 3.48 9.39
N TYR A 117 12.15 3.68 9.98
CA TYR A 117 12.88 4.94 9.84
C TYR A 117 14.40 4.79 9.89
N HIS A 118 15.06 5.71 9.19
CA HIS A 118 16.50 5.92 9.23
C HIS A 118 16.78 7.42 9.26
N ALA A 119 17.53 7.88 10.26
CA ALA A 119 17.77 9.30 10.48
C ALA A 119 19.21 9.55 10.94
N TRP A 120 19.81 10.61 10.43
CA TRP A 120 21.12 11.09 10.86
C TRP A 120 20.94 12.45 11.52
N VAL A 121 21.42 12.57 12.76
CA VAL A 121 21.34 13.82 13.53
C VAL A 121 22.76 14.29 13.83
N SER A 122 23.15 15.44 13.27
CA SER A 122 24.46 16.06 13.49
C SER A 122 24.36 17.31 14.35
N GLY A 123 25.38 17.57 15.17
CA GLY A 123 25.45 18.75 16.01
C GLY A 123 26.44 18.63 17.16
N TYR A 124 26.37 19.56 18.10
CA TYR A 124 27.04 19.42 19.39
C TYR A 124 26.20 18.53 20.30
N ALA A 125 26.75 17.36 20.67
CA ALA A 125 26.07 16.35 21.47
C ALA A 125 24.59 16.11 21.07
N PRO A 126 24.31 15.84 19.76
CA PRO A 126 22.95 15.73 19.26
C PRO A 126 22.23 14.56 19.91
N ARG A 127 20.95 14.72 20.27
CA ARG A 127 20.12 13.65 20.81
C ARG A 127 18.74 13.70 20.17
N LEU A 128 18.24 12.54 19.75
CA LEU A 128 16.88 12.39 19.26
C LEU A 128 15.96 12.02 20.44
N ASP A 129 15.02 12.91 20.78
CA ASP A 129 14.10 12.70 21.90
C ASP A 129 12.87 11.89 21.49
N SER A 130 12.31 12.18 20.32
CA SER A 130 11.17 11.43 19.77
C SER A 130 11.09 11.59 18.26
N ILE A 131 10.58 10.55 17.59
CA ILE A 131 10.25 10.58 16.17
C ILE A 131 8.89 9.91 15.94
N SER A 132 8.05 10.50 15.10
CA SER A 132 6.77 9.94 14.70
C SER A 132 6.78 9.72 13.20
N VAL A 133 6.61 8.46 12.79
CA VAL A 133 6.64 8.04 11.39
C VAL A 133 5.20 7.85 10.92
N PHE A 134 4.88 8.36 9.72
CA PHE A 134 3.54 8.31 9.13
C PHE A 134 3.56 7.52 7.81
N PRO A 135 3.74 6.18 7.85
CA PRO A 135 3.78 5.38 6.64
C PRO A 135 2.44 5.43 5.89
N ARG A 136 2.50 5.60 4.57
CA ARG A 136 1.32 5.55 3.70
C ARG A 136 1.16 4.14 3.12
N ILE A 137 0.23 3.37 3.66
CA ILE A 137 -0.05 2.02 3.18
C ILE A 137 -1.19 2.08 2.14
N ARG A 138 -0.97 1.44 0.98
CA ARG A 138 -1.96 1.32 -0.10
C ARG A 138 -2.27 -0.15 -0.35
N THR A 139 -3.50 -0.56 -0.06
CA THR A 139 -3.98 -1.91 -0.39
C THR A 139 -4.83 -1.81 -1.65
N VAL A 140 -4.40 -2.49 -2.71
CA VAL A 140 -5.09 -2.56 -4.00
C VAL A 140 -5.78 -3.92 -4.11
N THR A 141 -7.11 -3.92 -4.13
CA THR A 141 -7.91 -5.12 -4.33
C THR A 141 -8.44 -5.14 -5.76
N ILE A 142 -8.01 -6.14 -6.54
CA ILE A 142 -8.43 -6.37 -7.91
C ILE A 142 -9.59 -7.37 -7.88
N ARG A 143 -10.81 -6.90 -8.13
CA ARG A 143 -11.98 -7.78 -8.27
C ARG A 143 -12.22 -8.04 -9.75
N GLN A 144 -12.29 -9.31 -10.13
CA GLN A 144 -12.84 -9.67 -11.45
C GLN A 144 -14.34 -9.36 -11.43
N PRO A 145 -14.90 -8.75 -12.48
CA PRO A 145 -16.33 -8.51 -12.53
C PRO A 145 -17.07 -9.85 -12.41
N PRO A 146 -18.16 -9.93 -11.64
CA PRO A 146 -18.95 -11.15 -11.55
C PRO A 146 -19.50 -11.45 -12.94
N GLY A 147 -18.87 -12.41 -13.62
CA GLY A 147 -19.36 -12.91 -14.90
C GLY A 147 -20.80 -13.37 -14.70
N LYS A 148 -21.72 -12.92 -15.55
CA LYS A 148 -23.13 -13.32 -15.45
C LYS A 148 -23.20 -14.85 -15.45
N PRO A 149 -23.75 -15.49 -14.41
CA PRO A 149 -23.77 -16.95 -14.33
C PRO A 149 -24.56 -17.53 -15.50
N LYS A 150 -24.04 -18.58 -16.13
CA LYS A 150 -24.72 -19.30 -17.22
C LYS A 150 -25.88 -20.10 -16.62
N ARG A 151 -27.12 -19.67 -16.87
CA ARG A 151 -28.35 -20.26 -16.28
C ARG A 151 -29.02 -21.32 -17.13
N TRP A 152 -28.68 -21.42 -18.42
CA TRP A 152 -29.32 -22.32 -19.37
C TRP A 152 -28.32 -23.34 -19.89
N HIS A 153 -28.69 -24.61 -19.78
CA HIS A 153 -27.95 -25.75 -20.30
C HIS A 153 -28.84 -26.45 -21.33
N ILE A 154 -28.26 -26.81 -22.48
CA ILE A 154 -28.93 -27.62 -23.49
C ILE A 154 -28.03 -28.83 -23.71
N GLY A 155 -28.58 -30.03 -23.54
CA GLY A 155 -27.80 -31.25 -23.60
C GLY A 155 -28.62 -32.47 -24.01
N PRO A 156 -27.94 -33.51 -24.54
CA PRO A 156 -28.59 -34.78 -24.81
C PRO A 156 -29.12 -35.41 -23.52
N SER A 157 -30.28 -36.04 -23.60
CA SER A 157 -30.96 -36.71 -22.50
C SER A 157 -31.48 -38.06 -22.96
N ILE A 158 -31.43 -39.03 -22.06
CA ILE A 158 -31.98 -40.37 -22.23
C ILE A 158 -33.00 -40.60 -21.11
N GLY A 159 -34.16 -41.12 -21.46
CA GLY A 159 -35.19 -41.46 -20.48
C GLY A 159 -36.16 -42.52 -20.98
N LEU A 160 -37.16 -42.83 -20.15
CA LEU A 160 -38.21 -43.79 -20.45
C LEU A 160 -39.53 -43.04 -20.64
N GLY A 161 -40.25 -43.34 -21.72
CA GLY A 161 -41.54 -42.73 -22.05
C GLY A 161 -42.60 -43.78 -22.36
N CYS A 162 -43.84 -43.52 -21.96
CA CYS A 162 -44.98 -44.38 -22.29
C CYS A 162 -45.43 -44.11 -23.73
N THR A 163 -45.29 -45.10 -24.59
CA THR A 163 -45.79 -45.09 -25.96
C THR A 163 -47.03 -46.00 -26.06
N HIS A 164 -47.84 -45.86 -27.10
CA HIS A 164 -49.01 -46.74 -27.37
C HIS A 164 -48.69 -48.25 -27.43
N LYS A 165 -47.40 -48.63 -27.44
CA LYS A 165 -46.90 -50.01 -27.50
C LYS A 165 -46.19 -50.47 -26.20
N GLY A 166 -46.18 -49.65 -25.14
CA GLY A 166 -45.51 -49.94 -23.87
C GLY A 166 -44.47 -48.89 -23.48
N ILE A 167 -43.66 -49.20 -22.46
CA ILE A 167 -42.58 -48.34 -21.98
C ILE A 167 -41.40 -48.46 -22.94
N ALA A 168 -41.03 -47.35 -23.58
CA ALA A 168 -39.94 -47.28 -24.55
C ALA A 168 -38.88 -46.27 -24.10
N THR A 169 -37.62 -46.53 -24.44
CA THR A 169 -36.54 -45.58 -24.23
C THR A 169 -36.62 -44.45 -25.27
N TYR A 170 -36.36 -43.23 -24.83
CA TYR A 170 -36.24 -42.07 -25.70
C TYR A 170 -34.83 -41.48 -25.60
N ILE A 171 -34.34 -41.00 -26.73
CA ILE A 171 -33.12 -40.21 -26.84
C ILE A 171 -33.56 -38.86 -27.38
N GLY A 172 -33.29 -37.78 -26.64
CA GLY A 172 -33.77 -36.45 -26.99
C GLY A 172 -32.84 -35.35 -26.49
N VAL A 173 -33.20 -34.11 -26.80
CA VAL A 173 -32.49 -32.91 -26.32
C VAL A 173 -33.31 -32.29 -25.19
N SER A 174 -32.66 -31.95 -24.09
CA SER A 174 -33.27 -31.29 -22.93
C SER A 174 -32.75 -29.88 -22.76
N VAL A 175 -33.61 -28.99 -22.26
CA VAL A 175 -33.25 -27.63 -21.85
C VAL A 175 -33.40 -27.56 -20.33
N THR A 176 -32.29 -27.38 -19.64
CA THR A 176 -32.23 -27.37 -18.18
C THR A 176 -31.86 -25.97 -17.68
N TYR A 177 -32.67 -25.45 -16.75
CA TYR A 177 -32.43 -24.15 -16.12
C TYR A 177 -31.81 -24.34 -14.73
N SER A 178 -30.62 -23.79 -14.51
CA SER A 178 -29.97 -23.81 -13.19
C SER A 178 -30.50 -22.66 -12.34
N ILE A 179 -31.25 -23.00 -11.29
CA ILE A 179 -31.84 -22.05 -10.34
C ILE A 179 -30.76 -21.52 -9.39
N ILE A 180 -29.74 -22.33 -9.11
CA ILE A 180 -28.64 -22.01 -8.19
C ILE A 180 -27.37 -21.82 -9.03
N SER A 181 -26.62 -20.75 -8.75
CA SER A 181 -25.30 -20.49 -9.33
C SER A 181 -24.39 -20.03 -8.20
N PHE A 182 -23.34 -20.81 -7.92
CA PHE A 182 -22.26 -20.44 -7.01
C PHE A 182 -21.12 -19.81 -7.79
#